data_AF-A0A0F9DEA2-F1
#
_entry.id   AF-A0A0F9DEA2-F1
#
_cell.length_a   1.000
_cell.length_b   1.000
_cell.length_c   1.000
_cell.angle_alpha   90.00
_cell.angle_beta   90.00
_cell.angle_gamma   90.00
#
_symmetry.space_group_name_H-M   'P 1'
#
loop_
_entity.id
_entity.type
_entity.pdbx_description
1 polymer ?
#
loop_
_entity_poly.entity_id
_entity_poly.type
_entity_poly.pdbx_seq_one_letter_code
_entity_poly.pdbx_strand_id
1 'polypeptide(L)'
;MNVNELLLGKNTYKIVEIKAHYVDSEYGIINGGEMISYRFASPWLALNSENYMKYKHSSIKERRELLRKIFIGNILSMSKHLKYNVPTTLEVDLELYPLKVSFKDISMIGFKGIFETNFLVPDYMGIGKAVSHGFGIVKKLLRCNVEGSNI
;
A
#
# COMPACT_ATOMS: atom_id res chain seq x y z
N MET A 1 10.49 -23.50 -15.57
CA MET A 1 10.20 -22.48 -16.60
C MET A 1 11.45 -21.62 -16.71
N ASN A 2 12.16 -21.66 -17.84
CA ASN A 2 13.41 -20.90 -18.01
C ASN A 2 13.06 -19.61 -18.77
N VAL A 3 13.02 -18.48 -18.07
CA VAL A 3 12.66 -17.18 -18.65
C VAL A 3 13.97 -16.44 -18.96
N ASN A 4 14.31 -16.35 -20.25
CA ASN A 4 15.57 -15.73 -20.70
C ASN A 4 15.37 -14.32 -21.25
N GLU A 5 14.14 -13.95 -21.59
CA GLU A 5 13.79 -12.67 -22.21
C GLU A 5 12.49 -12.12 -21.64
N LEU A 6 12.39 -10.81 -21.60
CA LEU A 6 11.19 -10.06 -21.20
C LEU A 6 10.74 -9.16 -22.34
N LEU A 7 9.50 -9.32 -22.79
CA LEU A 7 8.86 -8.47 -23.79
C LEU A 7 8.04 -7.39 -23.08
N LEU A 8 8.44 -6.12 -23.24
CA LEU A 8 7.69 -4.97 -22.71
C LEU A 8 7.30 -4.05 -23.86
N GLY A 9 6.01 -4.09 -24.23
CA GLY A 9 5.49 -3.38 -25.39
C GLY A 9 6.13 -3.92 -26.67
N LYS A 10 6.88 -3.07 -27.38
CA LYS A 10 7.59 -3.44 -28.61
C LYS A 10 9.06 -3.82 -28.38
N ASN A 11 9.54 -3.77 -27.13
CA ASN A 11 10.94 -3.93 -26.80
C ASN A 11 11.19 -5.30 -26.16
N THR A 12 12.33 -5.91 -26.48
CA THR A 12 12.79 -7.18 -25.91
C THR A 12 14.03 -6.94 -25.05
N TYR A 13 14.01 -7.44 -23.81
CA TYR A 13 15.09 -7.31 -22.85
C TYR A 13 15.63 -8.69 -22.48
N LYS A 14 16.94 -8.90 -22.63
CA LYS A 14 17.60 -10.13 -22.17
C LYS A 14 17.70 -10.12 -20.64
N ILE A 15 17.31 -11.22 -20.02
CA ILE A 15 17.48 -11.43 -18.58
C ILE A 15 18.92 -11.90 -18.34
N VAL A 16 19.68 -11.07 -17.62
CA VAL A 16 21.09 -11.35 -17.30
C VAL A 16 21.23 -12.13 -15.99
N GLU A 17 20.41 -11.80 -15.00
CA GLU A 17 20.48 -12.38 -13.66
C GLU A 17 19.08 -12.42 -13.03
N ILE A 18 18.79 -13.49 -12.28
CA ILE A 18 17.57 -13.63 -11.47
C ILE A 18 18.01 -13.88 -10.03
N LYS A 19 17.56 -13.01 -9.11
CA LYS A 19 17.78 -13.16 -7.66
C LYS A 19 16.45 -13.45 -6.99
N ALA A 20 16.41 -14.52 -6.20
CA ALA A 20 15.28 -14.82 -5.34
C ALA A 20 15.64 -14.47 -3.89
N HIS A 21 14.73 -13.77 -3.22
CA HIS A 21 14.85 -13.42 -1.81
C HIS A 21 13.64 -13.99 -1.08
N TYR A 22 13.90 -14.81 -0.06
CA TYR A 22 12.88 -15.40 0.80
C TYR A 22 13.06 -14.83 2.20
N VAL A 23 11.97 -14.32 2.77
CA VAL A 23 11.97 -13.72 4.10
C VAL A 23 10.68 -14.13 4.78
N ASP A 24 10.79 -14.74 5.95
CA ASP A 24 9.65 -14.91 6.84
C ASP A 24 9.35 -13.57 7.49
N SER A 25 8.15 -13.05 7.27
CA SER A 25 7.73 -11.73 7.72
C SER A 25 6.45 -11.84 8.52
N GLU A 26 6.37 -11.07 9.60
CA GLU A 26 5.16 -10.96 10.40
C GLU A 26 4.03 -10.25 9.63
N TYR A 27 2.81 -10.73 9.84
CA TYR A 27 1.58 -10.18 9.26
C TYR A 27 0.48 -10.22 10.32
N GLY A 28 -0.17 -9.09 10.58
CA GLY A 28 -1.28 -9.01 11.52
C GLY A 28 -1.24 -7.81 12.47
N ILE A 29 -2.22 -7.75 13.38
CA ILE A 29 -2.27 -6.74 14.43
C ILE A 29 -1.04 -6.82 15.34
N ILE A 30 -0.54 -5.66 15.73
CA ILE A 30 0.56 -5.52 16.69
C ILE A 30 -0.01 -5.57 18.11
N ASN A 31 0.45 -6.56 18.89
CA ASN A 31 0.13 -6.64 20.32
C ASN A 31 0.79 -5.47 21.04
N GLY A 32 -0.01 -4.64 21.73
CA GLY A 32 0.47 -3.41 22.38
C GLY A 32 0.07 -2.11 21.67
N GLY A 33 -0.54 -2.19 20.48
CA GLY A 33 -1.13 -1.02 19.80
C GLY A 33 -0.12 -0.03 19.22
N GLU A 34 1.15 -0.43 19.09
CA GLU A 34 2.17 0.40 18.48
C GLU A 34 1.83 0.74 17.02
N MET A 35 1.99 2.00 16.65
CA MET A 35 1.81 2.49 15.29
C MET A 35 3.13 2.37 14.51
N ILE A 36 3.07 1.72 13.36
CA ILE A 36 4.20 1.57 12.43
C ILE A 36 3.94 2.37 11.18
N SER A 37 4.93 3.17 10.77
CA SER A 37 4.86 4.01 9.59
C SER A 37 5.30 3.26 8.33
N TYR A 38 4.58 3.47 7.24
CA TYR A 38 4.82 2.89 5.92
C TYR A 38 4.70 3.96 4.86
N ARG A 39 5.36 3.74 3.72
CA ARG A 39 5.13 4.55 2.51
C ARG A 39 4.53 3.72 1.39
N PHE A 40 3.76 4.37 0.54
CA PHE A 40 3.37 3.81 -0.75
C PHE A 40 4.53 3.90 -1.75
N ALA A 41 5.14 2.75 -2.06
CA ALA A 41 6.16 2.61 -3.10
C ALA A 41 5.58 2.78 -4.52
N SER A 42 4.30 2.48 -4.70
CA SER A 42 3.54 2.75 -5.92
C SER A 42 2.17 3.37 -5.60
N PRO A 43 1.50 4.04 -6.56
CA PRO A 43 0.24 4.72 -6.28
C PRO A 43 -0.82 3.76 -5.75
N TRP A 44 -1.53 4.14 -4.71
CA TRP A 44 -2.66 3.40 -4.18
C TRP A 44 -3.95 3.79 -4.89
N LEU A 45 -4.63 2.82 -5.50
CA LEU A 45 -5.94 3.01 -6.12
C LEU A 45 -7.04 2.72 -5.10
N ALA A 46 -7.44 3.75 -4.36
CA ALA A 46 -8.43 3.64 -3.28
C ALA A 46 -9.88 3.72 -3.78
N LEU A 47 -10.14 4.49 -4.84
CA LEU A 47 -11.50 4.89 -5.20
C LEU A 47 -12.13 3.95 -6.24
N ASN A 48 -13.32 3.44 -5.94
CA ASN A 48 -14.24 2.90 -6.94
C ASN A 48 -15.10 4.06 -7.52
N SER A 49 -16.00 3.77 -8.46
CA SER A 49 -16.82 4.79 -9.12
C SER A 49 -17.69 5.60 -8.14
N GLU A 50 -18.25 4.93 -7.12
CA GLU A 50 -19.09 5.58 -6.09
C GLU A 50 -18.24 6.48 -5.17
N ASN A 51 -17.15 5.94 -4.62
CA ASN A 51 -16.25 6.67 -3.73
C ASN A 51 -15.51 7.79 -4.45
N TYR A 52 -15.30 7.68 -5.76
CA TYR A 52 -14.77 8.77 -6.57
C TYR A 52 -15.71 9.98 -6.55
N MET A 53 -17.01 9.77 -6.74
CA MET A 53 -17.99 10.84 -6.70
C MET A 53 -18.05 11.48 -5.31
N LYS A 54 -18.05 10.67 -4.24
CA LYS A 54 -18.00 11.18 -2.86
C LYS A 54 -16.75 12.02 -2.63
N TYR A 55 -15.58 11.46 -2.95
CA TYR A 55 -14.28 12.14 -2.79
C TYR A 55 -14.26 13.51 -3.49
N LYS A 56 -14.78 13.60 -4.72
CA LYS A 56 -14.78 14.87 -5.46
C LYS A 56 -15.56 15.99 -4.77
N HIS A 57 -16.72 15.66 -4.18
CA HIS A 57 -17.64 16.62 -3.56
C HIS A 57 -17.41 16.81 -2.06
N SER A 58 -16.50 16.05 -1.45
CA SER A 58 -16.15 16.16 -0.04
C SER A 58 -15.13 17.27 0.26
N SER A 59 -15.25 17.86 1.44
CA SER A 59 -14.22 18.69 2.07
C SER A 59 -12.94 17.90 2.37
N ILE A 60 -11.86 18.59 2.71
CA ILE A 60 -10.59 17.94 3.05
C ILE A 60 -10.72 16.95 4.22
N LYS A 61 -11.48 17.32 5.26
CA LYS A 61 -11.71 16.47 6.44
C LYS A 61 -12.49 15.20 6.07
N GLU A 62 -13.55 15.36 5.29
CA GLU A 62 -14.37 14.23 4.82
C GLU A 62 -13.59 13.30 3.88
N ARG A 63 -12.71 13.87 3.04
CA ARG A 63 -11.80 13.08 2.19
C ARG A 63 -10.85 12.22 3.03
N ARG A 64 -10.25 12.77 4.09
CA ARG A 64 -9.37 12.01 4.98
C ARG A 64 -10.13 10.86 5.64
N GLU A 65 -11.33 11.11 6.17
CA GLU A 65 -12.16 10.06 6.76
C GLU A 65 -12.62 9.00 5.75
N LEU A 66 -13.00 9.40 4.55
CA LEU A 66 -13.36 8.47 3.47
C LEU A 66 -12.18 7.55 3.13
N LEU A 67 -11.00 8.13 2.93
CA LEU A 67 -9.79 7.36 2.62
C LEU A 67 -9.40 6.43 3.78
N ARG A 68 -9.52 6.89 5.03
CA ARG A 68 -9.27 6.07 6.23
C ARG A 68 -10.17 4.84 6.27
N LYS A 69 -11.47 5.02 6.04
CA LYS A 69 -12.44 3.92 5.97
C LYS A 69 -12.12 2.93 4.84
N ILE A 70 -11.78 3.45 3.66
CA ILE A 70 -11.38 2.61 2.52
C ILE A 70 -10.10 1.83 2.83
N PHE A 71 -9.11 2.47 3.46
CA PHE A 71 -7.85 1.82 3.83
C PHE A 71 -8.10 0.65 4.78
N ILE A 72 -8.85 0.89 5.87
CA ILE A 72 -9.26 -0.15 6.82
C ILE A 72 -9.97 -1.31 6.11
N GLY A 73 -10.94 -1.00 5.25
CA GLY A 73 -11.64 -2.00 4.45
C GLY A 73 -10.70 -2.83 3.55
N ASN A 74 -9.67 -2.21 2.97
CA ASN A 74 -8.69 -2.91 2.16
C ASN A 74 -7.79 -3.84 2.99
N ILE A 75 -7.34 -3.42 4.18
CA ILE A 75 -6.58 -4.29 5.10
C ILE A 75 -7.43 -5.49 5.53
N LEU A 76 -8.70 -5.26 5.90
CA LEU A 76 -9.63 -6.32 6.27
C LEU A 76 -9.87 -7.29 5.11
N SER A 77 -10.07 -6.77 3.90
CA SER A 77 -10.21 -7.57 2.69
C SER A 77 -8.96 -8.43 2.45
N MET A 78 -7.77 -7.84 2.50
CA MET A 78 -6.50 -8.57 2.36
C MET A 78 -6.36 -9.67 3.43
N SER A 79 -6.63 -9.34 4.70
CA SER A 79 -6.54 -10.27 5.84
C SER A 79 -7.45 -11.48 5.64
N LYS A 80 -8.69 -11.25 5.19
CA LYS A 80 -9.64 -12.33 4.88
C LYS A 80 -9.10 -13.30 3.82
N HIS A 81 -8.47 -12.79 2.76
CA HIS A 81 -7.87 -13.64 1.72
C HIS A 81 -6.67 -14.44 2.23
N LEU A 82 -5.90 -13.85 3.15
CA LEU A 82 -4.78 -14.51 3.83
C LEU A 82 -5.21 -15.38 5.01
N LYS A 83 -6.52 -15.57 5.21
CA LYS A 83 -7.11 -16.35 6.33
C LYS A 83 -6.68 -15.85 7.71
N TYR A 84 -6.39 -14.56 7.82
CA TYR A 84 -6.11 -13.88 9.08
C TYR A 84 -7.36 -13.15 9.58
N ASN A 85 -7.78 -13.46 10.80
CA ASN A 85 -8.87 -12.75 11.47
C ASN A 85 -8.27 -11.61 12.30
N VAL A 86 -8.65 -10.37 11.99
CA VAL A 86 -8.19 -9.18 12.71
C VAL A 86 -8.89 -9.13 14.08
N PRO A 87 -8.17 -9.30 15.20
CA PRO A 87 -8.78 -9.50 16.51
C PRO A 87 -9.27 -8.20 17.18
N THR A 88 -8.74 -7.05 16.75
CA THR A 88 -8.98 -5.75 17.38
C THR A 88 -9.24 -4.66 16.33
N THR A 89 -9.55 -3.46 16.80
CA THR A 89 -9.74 -2.30 15.94
C THR A 89 -8.43 -1.91 15.23
N LEU A 90 -8.53 -1.72 13.93
CA LEU A 90 -7.46 -1.14 13.13
C LEU A 90 -7.39 0.37 13.35
N GLU A 91 -6.22 0.83 13.75
CA GLU A 91 -5.87 2.23 13.85
C GLU A 91 -5.04 2.61 12.64
N VAL A 92 -5.40 3.73 12.01
CA VAL A 92 -4.79 4.19 10.77
C VAL A 92 -4.78 5.71 10.76
N ASP A 93 -3.60 6.29 10.53
CA ASP A 93 -3.46 7.68 10.10
C ASP A 93 -2.88 7.75 8.68
N LEU A 94 -3.35 8.72 7.90
CA LEU A 94 -3.04 8.86 6.48
C LEU A 94 -2.52 10.27 6.19
N GLU A 95 -1.33 10.33 5.60
CA GLU A 95 -0.72 11.51 5.01
C GLU A 95 -0.50 11.28 3.51
N LEU A 96 -1.56 11.52 2.75
CA LEU A 96 -1.62 11.19 1.34
C LEU A 96 -1.86 12.42 0.47
N TYR A 97 -1.23 12.42 -0.70
CA TYR A 97 -1.48 13.39 -1.76
C TYR A 97 -2.02 12.68 -3.01
N PRO A 98 -3.01 13.27 -3.69
CA PRO A 98 -3.57 12.69 -4.90
C PRO A 98 -2.64 12.88 -6.10
N LEU A 99 -2.70 11.95 -7.04
CA LEU A 99 -2.03 12.04 -8.33
C LEU A 99 -2.88 11.40 -9.43
N LYS A 100 -2.70 11.86 -10.66
CA LYS A 100 -3.32 11.23 -11.84
C LYS A 100 -2.54 9.96 -12.20
N VAL A 101 -3.26 8.87 -12.42
CA VAL A 101 -2.71 7.58 -12.83
C VAL A 101 -3.50 7.02 -14.00
N SER A 102 -2.84 6.30 -14.91
CA SER A 102 -3.51 5.57 -15.99
C SER A 102 -3.52 4.09 -15.65
N PHE A 103 -4.68 3.45 -15.75
CA PHE A 103 -4.83 2.02 -15.62
C PHE A 103 -5.75 1.51 -16.72
N LYS A 104 -5.22 0.65 -17.61
CA LYS A 104 -5.93 0.16 -18.81
C LYS A 104 -6.50 1.31 -19.64
N ASP A 105 -5.67 2.32 -19.89
CA ASP A 105 -6.01 3.54 -20.64
C ASP A 105 -7.12 4.41 -20.02
N ILE A 106 -7.54 4.09 -18.79
CA ILE A 106 -8.49 4.89 -18.03
C ILE A 106 -7.71 5.75 -17.03
N SER A 107 -7.89 7.06 -17.15
CA SER A 107 -7.37 8.02 -16.18
C SER A 107 -8.15 7.93 -14.85
N MET A 108 -7.44 7.73 -13.75
CA MET A 108 -7.99 7.63 -12.41
C MET A 108 -7.21 8.53 -11.43
N ILE A 109 -7.74 8.69 -10.22
CA ILE A 109 -7.01 9.29 -9.08
C ILE A 109 -6.36 8.15 -8.29
N GLY A 110 -5.04 8.21 -8.16
CA GLY A 110 -4.27 7.41 -7.20
C GLY A 110 -3.78 8.29 -6.06
N PHE A 111 -3.22 7.65 -5.04
CA PHE A 111 -2.65 8.32 -3.86
C PHE A 111 -1.22 7.85 -3.61
N LYS A 112 -0.35 8.76 -3.20
CA LYS A 112 0.97 8.47 -2.66
C LYS A 112 1.14 9.19 -1.33
N GLY A 113 2.14 8.78 -0.56
CA GLY A 113 2.44 9.35 0.75
C GLY A 113 2.74 8.27 1.78
N ILE A 114 2.47 8.61 3.03
CA ILE A 114 2.78 7.81 4.21
C ILE A 114 1.48 7.46 4.93
N PHE A 115 1.47 6.31 5.60
CA PHE A 115 0.44 5.97 6.57
C PHE A 115 1.06 5.34 7.79
N GLU A 116 0.38 5.46 8.91
CA GLU A 116 0.72 4.76 10.14
C GLU A 116 -0.41 3.81 10.50
N THR A 117 -0.08 2.62 10.97
CA THR A 117 -1.09 1.65 11.40
C THR A 117 -0.57 0.69 12.46
N ASN A 118 -1.47 0.20 13.30
CA ASN A 118 -1.21 -0.87 14.29
C ASN A 118 -1.22 -2.28 13.67
N PHE A 119 -0.88 -2.38 12.39
CA PHE A 119 -0.92 -3.62 11.60
C PHE A 119 0.38 -3.83 10.83
N LEU A 120 0.93 -5.04 10.92
CA LEU A 120 2.14 -5.45 10.21
C LEU A 120 1.77 -5.89 8.80
N VAL A 121 2.37 -5.21 7.83
CA VAL A 121 2.30 -5.56 6.41
C VAL A 121 3.73 -5.83 5.93
N PRO A 122 4.04 -7.03 5.42
CA PRO A 122 5.33 -7.32 4.82
C PRO A 122 5.67 -6.32 3.71
N ASP A 123 6.96 -6.00 3.59
CA ASP A 123 7.45 -5.12 2.55
C ASP A 123 7.05 -5.66 1.16
N TYR A 124 6.66 -4.73 0.30
CA TYR A 124 6.25 -4.97 -1.08
C TYR A 124 4.92 -5.70 -1.28
N MET A 125 4.11 -5.89 -0.22
CA MET A 125 2.70 -6.24 -0.39
C MET A 125 1.90 -5.07 -0.98
N GLY A 126 0.86 -5.40 -1.75
CA GLY A 126 -0.04 -4.41 -2.32
C GLY A 126 -1.38 -4.33 -1.60
N ILE A 127 -1.88 -3.12 -1.43
CA ILE A 127 -3.17 -2.82 -0.80
C ILE A 127 -4.10 -2.13 -1.82
N GLY A 128 -5.38 -2.51 -1.82
CA GLY A 128 -6.42 -1.87 -2.64
C GLY A 128 -6.61 -2.48 -4.03
N LYS A 129 -6.94 -1.64 -5.02
CA LYS A 129 -7.30 -2.09 -6.37
C LYS A 129 -6.07 -2.26 -7.26
N ALA A 130 -6.14 -3.26 -8.15
CA ALA A 130 -5.12 -3.54 -9.17
C ALA A 130 -3.72 -3.85 -8.61
N VAL A 131 -3.66 -4.47 -7.43
CA VAL A 131 -2.41 -4.91 -6.77
C VAL A 131 -1.56 -5.79 -7.69
N SER A 132 -2.17 -6.70 -8.45
CA SER A 132 -1.47 -7.56 -9.42
C SER A 132 -0.80 -6.81 -10.58
N HIS A 133 -1.13 -5.53 -10.76
CA HIS A 133 -0.49 -4.65 -11.75
C HIS A 133 0.51 -3.68 -11.10
N GLY A 134 0.89 -3.94 -9.85
CA GLY A 134 1.92 -3.17 -9.13
C GLY A 134 1.40 -1.90 -8.46
N PHE A 135 0.09 -1.74 -8.26
CA PHE A 135 -0.48 -0.61 -7.50
C PHE A 135 -0.57 -0.90 -6.00
N GLY A 136 -0.52 0.16 -5.19
CA GLY A 136 -0.69 0.12 -3.75
C GLY A 136 0.42 -0.63 -3.01
N ILE A 137 1.60 -0.78 -3.62
CA ILE A 137 2.75 -1.45 -3.01
C ILE A 137 3.24 -0.63 -1.83
N VAL A 138 3.41 -1.25 -0.67
CA VAL A 138 3.85 -0.58 0.56
C VAL A 138 5.25 -1.02 0.97
N LYS A 139 5.92 -0.16 1.73
CA LYS A 139 7.20 -0.47 2.36
C LYS A 139 7.27 0.19 3.74
N LYS A 140 7.69 -0.56 4.75
CA LYS A 140 7.89 -0.06 6.11
C LYS A 140 8.96 1.03 6.10
N LEU A 141 8.71 2.11 6.85
CA LEU A 141 9.73 3.12 7.11
C LEU A 141 10.56 2.67 8.30
N LEU A 142 11.89 2.68 8.15
CA LEU A 142 12.78 2.44 9.28
C LEU A 142 12.64 3.62 10.24
N ARG A 143 12.44 3.33 11.52
CA ARG A 143 12.63 4.37 12.55
C ARG A 143 14.10 4.75 12.52
N CYS A 144 14.38 6.05 12.35
CA CYS A 144 15.70 6.56 12.67
C CYS A 144 15.84 6.48 14.19
N ASN A 145 16.58 5.49 14.69
CA ASN A 145 17.15 5.61 16.03
C ASN A 145 18.16 6.74 15.98
N VAL A 146 17.80 7.90 16.52
CA VAL A 146 18.79 8.93 16.86
C VAL A 146 19.51 8.43 18.10
N GLU A 147 20.43 7.48 17.92
CA GLU A 147 21.45 7.21 18.92
C GLU A 147 22.53 8.28 18.79
N GLY A 148 22.68 9.10 19.83
CA GLY A 148 23.90 9.85 20.10
C GLY A 148 24.02 11.23 19.45
N SER A 149 23.47 12.25 20.11
CA SER A 149 24.06 13.60 20.10
C SER A 149 24.38 13.98 21.53
N ASN A 150 25.67 13.93 21.86
CA ASN A 150 26.30 14.33 23.11
C ASN A 150 25.76 15.66 23.67
N ILE A 151 25.47 15.70 24.98
CA ILE A 151 26.19 16.50 26.00
C ILE A 151 26.19 15.72 27.32
#